data_AF-A0A7W0KWA8-F1
#
_entry.id   AF-A0A7W0KWA8-F1
#
_cell.length_a   1.000
_cell.length_b   1.000
_cell.length_c   1.000
_cell.angle_alpha   90.00
_cell.angle_beta   90.00
_cell.angle_gamma   90.00
#
_symmetry.space_group_name_H-M   'P 1'
#
loop_
_entity.id
_entity.type
_entity.pdbx_description
1 polymer ?
#
loop_
_entity_poly.entity_id
_entity_poly.type
_entity_poly.pdbx_seq_one_letter_code
_entity_poly.pdbx_strand_id
1 'polypeptide(L)'
;VSIEDAHRHNDLGLLERFTGTTVMLGMVDIASTKLESVEEIRSRLLDALRHIDASRLMAAPDCGLVMLDRQLAVAKLRHLVAAASSV
;
A
#
# COMPACT_ATOMS: atom_id res chain seq x y z
N VAL A 1 2.72 12.91 -0.22
CA VAL A 1 1.27 12.79 -0.52
C VAL A 1 0.81 11.39 -0.17
N SER A 2 -0.43 11.20 0.28
CA SER A 2 -1.00 9.86 0.54
C SER A 2 -2.13 9.59 -0.45
N ILE A 3 -2.18 8.38 -1.01
CA ILE A 3 -3.13 7.97 -2.04
C ILE A 3 -3.66 6.58 -1.71
N GLU A 4 -4.99 6.42 -1.70
CA GLU A 4 -5.67 5.12 -1.54
C GLU A 4 -5.60 4.32 -2.84
N ASP A 5 -5.27 3.03 -2.77
CA ASP A 5 -5.15 2.16 -3.96
C ASP A 5 -5.66 0.72 -3.75
N ALA A 6 -5.68 0.21 -2.53
CA ALA A 6 -6.05 -1.18 -2.27
C ALA A 6 -7.55 -1.44 -2.45
N HIS A 7 -8.40 -0.53 -1.99
CA HIS A 7 -9.85 -0.60 -2.17
C HIS A 7 -10.25 -0.56 -3.65
N ARG A 8 -9.57 0.28 -4.42
CA ARG A 8 -9.73 0.36 -5.88
C ARG A 8 -8.42 0.79 -6.52
N HIS A 9 -7.82 -0.13 -7.28
CA HIS A 9 -6.56 0.13 -7.95
C HIS A 9 -6.65 1.32 -8.90
N ASN A 10 -5.73 2.25 -8.70
CA ASN A 10 -5.47 3.34 -9.61
C ASN A 10 -4.64 2.86 -10.81
N ASP A 11 -4.64 3.69 -11.85
CA ASP A 11 -3.60 3.65 -12.87
C ASP A 11 -2.29 4.17 -12.27
N LEU A 12 -1.30 3.29 -12.16
CA LEU A 12 -0.01 3.61 -11.55
C LEU A 12 0.81 4.61 -12.35
N GLY A 13 0.46 4.88 -13.63
CA GLY A 13 1.04 5.99 -14.39
C GLY A 13 0.85 7.36 -13.72
N LEU A 14 -0.12 7.50 -12.80
CA LEU A 14 -0.26 8.72 -12.00
C LEU A 14 0.97 9.02 -11.14
N LEU A 15 1.72 7.99 -10.71
CA LEU A 15 2.87 8.13 -9.84
C LEU A 15 4.01 8.91 -10.51
N GLU A 16 4.10 8.84 -11.84
CA GLU A 16 5.09 9.55 -12.66
C GLU A 16 4.93 11.08 -12.58
N ARG A 17 3.73 11.56 -12.20
CA ARG A 17 3.45 12.99 -12.02
C ARG A 17 4.09 13.55 -10.75
N PHE A 18 4.50 12.70 -9.81
CA PHE A 18 5.15 13.10 -8.57
C PHE A 18 6.67 12.99 -8.73
N THR A 19 7.31 14.00 -9.29
CA THR A 19 8.75 13.96 -9.60
C THR A 19 9.66 14.23 -8.40
N GLY A 20 9.19 14.98 -7.41
CA GLY A 20 9.95 15.35 -6.20
C GLY A 20 9.24 15.05 -4.88
N THR A 21 8.09 14.37 -4.92
CA THR A 21 7.27 14.10 -3.73
C THR A 21 7.36 12.63 -3.35
N THR A 22 7.51 12.34 -2.06
CA THR A 22 7.30 10.99 -1.51
C THR A 22 5.81 10.66 -1.53
N VAL A 23 5.48 9.52 -2.14
CA VAL A 23 4.11 9.00 -2.23
C VAL A 23 3.96 7.87 -1.22
N MET A 24 3.00 8.01 -0.32
CA MET A 24 2.47 6.93 0.50
C MET A 24 1.32 6.30 -0.28
N LEU A 25 1.50 5.05 -0.71
CA LEU A 25 0.51 4.33 -1.51
C LEU A 25 -0.20 3.29 -0.64
N GLY A 26 -1.53 3.33 -0.67
CA GLY A 26 -2.40 2.46 0.11
C GLY A 26 -2.40 1.02 -0.43
N MET A 27 -1.96 0.08 0.38
CA MET A 27 -1.76 -1.32 0.05
C MET A 27 -2.65 -2.26 0.87
N VAL A 28 -3.46 -1.70 1.76
CA VAL A 28 -4.37 -2.44 2.64
C VAL A 28 -5.74 -1.77 2.55
N ASP A 29 -6.76 -2.54 2.17
CA ASP A 29 -8.14 -2.06 2.13
C ASP A 29 -8.69 -2.08 3.56
N ILE A 30 -9.09 -0.90 4.03
CA ILE A 30 -9.65 -0.68 5.36
C ILE A 30 -11.16 -0.87 5.41
N ALA A 31 -11.83 -0.93 4.25
CA ALA A 31 -13.25 -1.19 4.10
C ALA A 31 -13.57 -2.69 3.97
N SER A 32 -12.55 -3.56 4.07
CA SER A 32 -12.67 -5.01 3.92
C SER A 32 -12.06 -5.76 5.11
N THR A 33 -12.75 -6.81 5.55
CA THR A 33 -12.24 -7.75 6.56
C THR A 33 -11.35 -8.84 5.97
N LYS A 34 -11.22 -8.92 4.63
CA LYS A 34 -10.25 -9.81 3.98
C LYS A 34 -8.85 -9.40 4.43
N LEU A 35 -8.05 -10.37 4.87
CA LEU A 35 -6.62 -10.18 5.08
C LEU A 35 -5.90 -10.34 3.74
N GLU A 36 -5.30 -9.26 3.23
CA GLU A 36 -4.45 -9.28 2.06
C GLU A 36 -3.23 -10.17 2.34
N SER A 37 -2.88 -11.04 1.41
CA SER A 37 -1.65 -11.83 1.50
C SER A 37 -0.42 -10.96 1.28
N VAL A 38 0.73 -11.40 1.83
CA VAL A 38 2.02 -10.74 1.60
C VAL A 38 2.33 -10.62 0.11
N GLU A 39 2.03 -11.65 -0.68
CA GLU A 39 2.32 -11.68 -2.12
C GLU A 39 1.43 -10.70 -2.92
N GLU A 40 0.15 -10.56 -2.56
CA GLU A 40 -0.74 -9.55 -3.19
C GLU A 40 -0.17 -8.13 -2.99
N ILE A 41 0.22 -7.78 -1.76
CA ILE A 41 0.80 -6.46 -1.44
C ILE A 41 2.15 -6.29 -2.15
N ARG A 42 3.00 -7.33 -2.12
CA ARG A 42 4.33 -7.33 -2.74
C ARG A 42 4.24 -7.10 -4.26
N SER A 43 3.36 -7.84 -4.93
CA SER A 43 3.15 -7.69 -6.38
C SER A 43 2.75 -6.27 -6.72
N ARG A 44 1.84 -5.67 -5.95
CA ARG A 44 1.39 -4.29 -6.18
C ARG A 44 2.49 -3.26 -5.91
N LEU A 45 3.33 -3.47 -4.90
CA LEU A 45 4.52 -2.64 -4.65
C LEU A 45 5.51 -2.69 -5.82
N LEU A 46 5.81 -3.89 -6.34
CA LEU A 46 6.68 -4.06 -7.51
C LEU A 46 6.10 -3.38 -8.75
N ASP A 47 4.78 -3.39 -8.90
CA ASP A 47 4.11 -2.64 -9.96
C ASP A 47 4.31 -1.13 -9.81
N ALA A 48 4.11 -0.59 -8.60
CA ALA A 48 4.30 0.82 -8.33
C ALA A 48 5.75 1.28 -8.56
N LEU A 49 6.73 0.46 -8.17
CA LEU A 49 8.17 0.74 -8.35
C LEU A 49 8.61 0.87 -9.82
N ARG A 50 7.78 0.45 -10.78
CA ARG A 50 8.03 0.74 -12.19
C ARG A 50 7.73 2.19 -12.59
N HIS A 51 7.00 2.93 -11.75
CA HIS A 51 6.51 4.29 -12.02
C HIS A 51 7.08 5.35 -11.05
N ILE A 52 7.76 4.95 -9.98
CA ILE A 52 8.35 5.85 -8.99
C ILE A 52 9.62 5.25 -8.38
N ASP A 53 10.60 6.10 -8.05
CA ASP A 53 11.82 5.67 -7.37
C ASP A 53 11.52 5.06 -6.01
N ALA A 54 12.22 3.97 -5.66
CA ALA A 54 12.05 3.29 -4.38
C ALA A 54 12.26 4.20 -3.17
N SER A 55 13.16 5.18 -3.25
CA SER A 55 13.42 6.17 -2.18
C SER A 55 12.24 7.11 -1.92
N ARG A 56 11.24 7.14 -2.82
CA ARG A 56 10.07 8.02 -2.75
C ARG A 56 8.75 7.25 -2.65
N LEU A 57 8.77 5.92 -2.56
CA LEU A 57 7.59 5.11 -2.35
C LEU A 57 7.52 4.64 -0.90
N MET A 58 6.38 4.85 -0.25
CA MET A 58 6.08 4.34 1.09
C MET A 58 4.83 3.46 1.02
N ALA A 59 4.92 2.24 1.53
CA ALA A 59 3.76 1.38 1.71
C ALA A 59 2.93 1.86 2.92
N ALA A 60 1.63 2.04 2.74
CA ALA A 60 0.71 2.48 3.80
C ALA A 60 -0.61 1.70 3.71
N PRO A 61 -1.46 1.71 4.75
CA PRO A 61 -2.87 1.40 4.58
C PRO A 61 -3.57 2.50 3.75
N ASP A 62 -4.71 2.19 3.13
CA ASP A 62 -5.50 3.19 2.39
C ASP A 62 -5.86 4.38 3.31
N CYS A 63 -6.42 4.09 4.49
CA CYS A 63 -6.80 5.12 5.45
C CYS A 63 -6.58 4.66 6.91
N GLY A 64 -7.18 5.37 7.86
CA GLY A 64 -7.15 4.99 9.27
C GLY A 64 -7.77 3.62 9.53
N LEU A 65 -7.20 2.88 10.48
CA LEU A 65 -7.61 1.51 10.81
C LEU A 65 -8.72 1.43 11.88
N VAL A 66 -9.33 2.56 12.25
CA VAL A 66 -10.28 2.65 13.38
C VAL A 66 -11.52 1.76 13.21
N MET A 67 -11.88 1.45 11.96
CA MET A 67 -13.04 0.63 11.61
C MET A 67 -12.78 -0.88 11.68
N LEU A 68 -11.52 -1.29 11.86
CA LEU A 68 -11.13 -2.70 11.92
C LEU A 68 -10.97 -3.16 13.37
N ASP A 69 -11.22 -4.45 13.61
CA ASP A 69 -10.84 -5.01 14.89
C ASP A 69 -9.31 -4.97 15.07
N ARG A 70 -8.86 -4.83 16.32
CA ARG A 70 -7.44 -4.64 16.63
C ARG A 70 -6.57 -5.81 16.15
N GLN A 71 -7.08 -7.04 16.19
CA GLN A 71 -6.28 -8.21 15.81
C GLN A 71 -6.07 -8.25 14.30
N LEU A 72 -7.12 -7.98 13.52
CA LEU A 72 -7.07 -7.87 12.07
C LEU A 72 -6.21 -6.68 11.63
N ALA A 73 -6.35 -5.51 12.27
CA ALA A 73 -5.51 -4.36 11.98
C ALA A 73 -4.02 -4.69 12.16
N VAL A 74 -3.65 -5.37 13.26
CA VAL A 74 -2.28 -5.83 13.49
C VAL A 74 -1.85 -6.88 12.45
N ALA A 75 -2.72 -7.80 12.07
CA ALA A 75 -2.42 -8.81 11.06
C ALA A 75 -2.15 -8.18 9.68
N LYS A 76 -3.01 -7.26 9.24
CA LYS A 76 -2.85 -6.50 7.99
C LYS A 76 -1.53 -5.71 7.99
N LEU A 77 -1.21 -5.03 9.10
CA LEU A 77 0.06 -4.30 9.22
C LEU A 77 1.29 -5.23 9.21
N ARG A 78 1.21 -6.43 9.79
CA ARG A 78 2.29 -7.42 9.70
C ARG A 78 2.54 -7.86 8.25
N HIS A 79 1.48 -8.10 7.49
CA HIS A 79 1.60 -8.46 6.08
C HIS A 79 2.17 -7.30 5.25
N LEU A 80 1.72 -6.07 5.51
CA LEU A 80 2.25 -4.86 4.87
C LEU A 80 3.77 -4.71 5.11
N VAL A 81 4.23 -4.85 6.35
CA VAL A 81 5.66 -4.77 6.71
C VAL A 81 6.47 -5.89 6.06
N ALA A 82 5.95 -7.12 6.10
CA ALA A 82 6.63 -8.27 5.49
C ALA A 82 6.79 -8.09 3.97
N ALA A 83 5.75 -7.62 3.28
CA ALA A 83 5.80 -7.35 1.86
C ALA A 83 6.78 -6.22 1.53
N ALA A 84 6.68 -5.08 2.23
CA ALA A 84 7.56 -3.93 2.03
C ALA A 84 9.04 -4.23 2.31
N SER A 85 9.33 -5.19 3.19
CA SER A 85 10.70 -5.62 3.50
C SER A 85 11.26 -6.64 2.48
N SER A 86 10.45 -7.09 1.52
CA SER A 86 10.78 -8.13 0.54
C SER A 86 10.93 -7.62 -0.90
N VAL A 87 10.85 -6.28 -1.07
CA VAL A 87 10.97 -5.56 -2.34
C VAL A 87 12.14 -4.60 -2.33
#